data_AF-A0A6N9HK59-F1
#
_entry.id   AF-A0A6N9HK59-F1
#
_cell.length_a   1.000
_cell.length_b   1.000
_cell.length_c   1.000
_cell.angle_alpha   90.00
_cell.angle_beta   90.00
_cell.angle_gamma   90.00
#
_symmetry.space_group_name_H-M   'P 1'
#
loop_
_entity.id
_entity.type
_entity.pdbx_description
1 polymer ?
#
loop_
_entity_poly.entity_id
_entity_poly.type
_entity_poly.pdbx_seq_one_letter_code
_entity_poly.pdbx_strand_id
1 'polypeptide(L)'
;MMRRPAARLFLASSALLALAALAPVTALAQAGQASAMQGGAAAPDAALAARIAAIRAMPPAANAAEVGAQRVELNAAWRLFGIYRDDAVPLLRRELSAELRAKRPSPQLLLDAACFLLAYGAEADRALALQAALLLPPDVALDGPQLFRLVHVAAASRDPRLLPLIDRAFLRSPVTLPLPQQGASIDENGLRVLLYGRFGAAGERHLQPFLKDEALAKPVLDVLLLVGGSDSLPAVLPLLRSADIEVLTRAATFLMRAGGPQGRQALLALPTQGLSKDALEFLDPLREQLARQPAPGGAVGQSAATDAQVRDLLDALERADEREPAVDHAAILRSSLPKQELLERLSRIRERSLGRATNDSLALVETTAALINAVRYREQ
;
A
#
# COMPACT_ATOMS: atom_id res chain seq x y z
N MET A 1 9.21 -60.36 1.90
CA MET A 1 8.25 -59.62 2.76
C MET A 1 8.26 -58.16 2.32
N MET A 2 7.57 -57.75 1.25
CA MET A 2 6.12 -57.55 1.08
C MET A 2 5.49 -56.51 2.04
N ARG A 3 5.36 -55.26 1.57
CA ARG A 3 4.14 -54.43 1.43
C ARG A 3 4.36 -52.94 1.74
N ARG A 4 4.26 -52.10 0.70
CA ARG A 4 3.58 -50.78 0.73
C ARG A 4 2.06 -51.03 0.52
N PRO A 5 1.14 -50.03 0.48
CA PRO A 5 0.95 -48.74 1.21
C PRO A 5 -0.54 -48.55 1.66
N ALA A 6 -0.88 -47.41 2.31
CA ALA A 6 -2.23 -46.76 2.29
C ALA A 6 -2.09 -45.35 2.90
N ALA A 7 -2.43 -44.21 2.28
CA ALA A 7 -3.70 -43.73 1.72
C ALA A 7 -4.84 -43.55 2.76
N ARG A 8 -5.09 -42.29 3.14
CA ARG A 8 -6.34 -41.71 3.69
C ARG A 8 -6.36 -40.27 3.17
N LEU A 9 -7.21 -39.77 2.27
CA LEU A 9 -8.66 -39.92 2.05
C LEU A 9 -9.47 -39.63 3.31
N PHE A 10 -9.87 -38.37 3.46
CA PHE A 10 -11.04 -37.99 4.25
C PHE A 10 -12.06 -37.34 3.33
N LEU A 11 -13.27 -37.87 3.48
CA LEU A 11 -14.48 -37.66 2.72
C LEU A 11 -15.19 -36.37 3.12
N ALA A 12 -15.96 -35.90 2.14
CA ALA A 12 -17.07 -34.98 2.28
C ALA A 12 -18.16 -35.49 3.25
N SER A 13 -18.91 -34.56 3.84
CA SER A 13 -20.31 -34.75 4.22
C SER A 13 -21.05 -33.41 4.13
N SER A 14 -21.91 -33.32 3.10
CA SER A 14 -23.34 -33.01 3.14
C SER A 14 -23.92 -32.45 4.45
N ALA A 15 -24.97 -31.64 4.50
CA ALA A 15 -25.81 -30.90 3.57
C ALA A 15 -26.85 -30.23 4.47
N LEU A 16 -27.36 -29.04 4.13
CA LEU A 16 -28.75 -28.73 4.46
C LEU A 16 -29.33 -27.69 3.52
N LEU A 17 -30.40 -28.14 2.87
CA LEU A 17 -31.30 -27.39 2.01
C LEU A 17 -31.97 -26.25 2.78
N ALA A 18 -32.07 -25.09 2.13
CA ALA A 18 -33.21 -24.20 2.32
C ALA A 18 -33.71 -23.76 0.95
N LEU A 19 -34.82 -24.38 0.53
CA LEU A 19 -35.69 -23.91 -0.54
C LEU A 19 -36.31 -22.57 -0.11
N ALA A 20 -36.17 -21.53 -0.93
CA ALA A 20 -37.07 -20.39 -0.88
C ALA A 20 -37.28 -19.83 -2.30
N ALA A 21 -38.48 -20.13 -2.81
CA ALA A 21 -39.30 -19.46 -3.81
C ALA A 21 -38.63 -18.55 -4.88
N LEU A 22 -38.73 -19.01 -6.12
CA LEU A 22 -38.71 -18.17 -7.32
C LEU A 22 -39.90 -17.18 -7.32
N ALA A 23 -39.61 -15.92 -7.62
CA ALA A 23 -40.55 -15.00 -8.25
C ALA A 23 -39.91 -14.46 -9.55
N PRO A 24 -40.58 -14.57 -10.71
CA PRO A 24 -40.05 -14.03 -11.95
C PRO A 24 -40.38 -12.53 -12.07
N VAL A 25 -39.36 -11.68 -12.03
CA VAL A 25 -39.48 -10.30 -12.52
C VAL A 25 -39.06 -10.30 -13.99
N THR A 26 -40.03 -10.54 -14.85
CA THR A 26 -39.97 -10.25 -16.29
C THR A 26 -40.43 -8.82 -16.53
N ALA A 27 -39.54 -7.93 -17.00
CA ALA A 27 -39.78 -7.02 -18.12
C ALA A 27 -38.64 -5.98 -18.25
N LEU A 28 -38.34 -5.62 -19.50
CA LEU A 28 -37.46 -4.53 -19.97
C LEU A 28 -35.95 -4.80 -20.02
N ALA A 29 -35.56 -5.67 -20.97
CA ALA A 29 -34.32 -5.47 -21.73
C ALA A 29 -34.43 -6.11 -23.13
N GLN A 30 -35.39 -5.64 -23.93
CA GLN A 30 -35.38 -5.84 -25.38
C GLN A 30 -35.32 -4.47 -26.05
N ALA A 31 -34.11 -3.95 -26.16
CA ALA A 31 -33.75 -2.94 -27.15
C ALA A 31 -32.26 -3.06 -27.42
N GLY A 32 -31.91 -3.36 -28.68
CA GLY A 32 -30.55 -3.12 -29.17
C GLY A 32 -29.69 -4.35 -29.48
N GLN A 33 -30.22 -5.37 -30.17
CA GLN A 33 -29.36 -6.29 -30.94
C GLN A 33 -29.91 -6.46 -32.36
N ALA A 34 -29.79 -5.42 -33.17
CA ALA A 34 -29.91 -5.53 -34.64
C ALA A 34 -29.36 -4.25 -35.29
N SER A 35 -28.03 -4.09 -35.30
CA SER A 35 -27.30 -3.22 -36.26
C SER A 35 -25.80 -3.35 -36.01
N ALA A 36 -25.15 -4.35 -36.61
CA ALA A 36 -23.69 -4.41 -36.62
C ALA A 36 -23.17 -5.28 -37.77
N MET A 37 -23.59 -5.01 -39.02
CA MET A 37 -22.83 -5.45 -40.19
C MET A 37 -22.99 -4.43 -41.32
N GLN A 38 -22.39 -3.25 -41.14
CA GLN A 38 -21.87 -2.33 -42.18
C GLN A 38 -21.71 -0.93 -41.56
N GLY A 39 -20.47 -0.57 -41.21
CA GLY A 39 -20.15 0.74 -40.64
C GLY A 39 -18.66 0.84 -40.33
N GLY A 40 -17.86 1.10 -41.37
CA GLY A 40 -16.42 1.34 -41.22
C GLY A 40 -16.13 2.57 -40.36
N ALA A 41 -15.20 2.43 -39.42
CA ALA A 41 -14.58 3.46 -38.56
C ALA A 41 -15.49 4.35 -37.68
N ALA A 42 -16.73 4.69 -38.04
CA ALA A 42 -17.62 5.53 -37.22
C ALA A 42 -18.34 4.75 -36.09
N ALA A 43 -18.46 3.43 -36.23
CA ALA A 43 -19.07 2.56 -35.23
C ALA A 43 -18.28 2.45 -33.89
N PRO A 44 -16.93 2.30 -33.88
CA PRO A 44 -16.18 2.21 -32.63
C PRO A 44 -16.23 3.50 -31.82
N ASP A 45 -16.08 4.68 -32.44
CA ASP A 45 -16.14 5.97 -31.74
C ASP A 45 -17.47 6.19 -31.01
N ALA A 46 -18.59 5.89 -31.68
CA ALA A 46 -19.92 6.00 -31.08
C ALA A 46 -20.09 5.03 -29.90
N ALA A 47 -19.58 3.80 -30.02
CA ALA A 47 -19.64 2.81 -28.94
C ALA A 47 -18.78 3.21 -27.73
N LEU A 48 -17.57 3.73 -27.97
CA LEU A 48 -16.68 4.23 -26.93
C LEU A 48 -17.28 5.45 -26.22
N ALA A 49 -17.80 6.42 -26.98
CA ALA A 49 -18.45 7.61 -26.44
C ALA A 49 -19.69 7.27 -25.62
N ALA A 50 -20.52 6.33 -26.10
CA ALA A 50 -21.68 5.83 -25.35
C ALA A 50 -21.25 5.18 -24.03
N ARG A 51 -20.14 4.45 -24.03
CA ARG A 51 -19.61 3.81 -22.81
C ARG A 51 -19.07 4.83 -21.80
N ILE A 52 -18.37 5.86 -22.27
CA ILE A 52 -17.92 6.97 -21.43
C ILE A 52 -19.12 7.72 -20.83
N ALA A 53 -20.16 7.99 -21.64
CA ALA A 53 -21.38 8.62 -21.16
C ALA A 53 -22.08 7.75 -20.09
N ALA A 54 -22.10 6.43 -20.26
CA ALA A 54 -22.64 5.51 -19.26
C ALA A 54 -21.87 5.57 -17.94
N ILE A 55 -20.52 5.55 -17.97
CA ILE A 55 -19.67 5.72 -16.78
C ILE A 55 -19.94 7.05 -16.09
N ARG A 56 -20.00 8.15 -16.88
CA ARG A 56 -20.26 9.50 -16.34
C ARG A 56 -21.59 9.57 -15.60
N ALA A 57 -22.61 8.86 -16.10
CA ALA A 57 -23.95 8.83 -15.55
C ALA A 57 -24.15 7.80 -14.41
N MET A 58 -23.13 7.02 -14.03
CA MET A 58 -23.26 6.04 -12.94
C MET A 58 -23.52 6.77 -11.61
N PRO A 59 -24.62 6.45 -10.91
CA PRO A 59 -24.85 7.00 -9.58
C PRO A 59 -23.89 6.37 -8.57
N PRO A 60 -23.64 7.01 -7.41
CA PRO A 60 -22.98 6.35 -6.29
C PRO A 60 -23.77 5.10 -5.89
N ALA A 61 -23.09 3.97 -5.72
CA ALA A 61 -23.74 2.74 -5.25
C ALA A 61 -24.25 2.91 -3.81
N ALA A 62 -25.52 2.56 -3.58
CA ALA A 62 -26.15 2.62 -2.26
C ALA A 62 -25.91 1.36 -1.42
N ASN A 63 -25.54 0.24 -2.05
CA ASN A 63 -25.38 -1.06 -1.39
C ASN A 63 -24.40 -1.98 -2.14
N ALA A 64 -24.04 -3.11 -1.52
CA ALA A 64 -23.07 -4.06 -2.07
C ALA A 64 -23.50 -4.70 -3.40
N ALA A 65 -24.82 -4.88 -3.63
CA ALA A 65 -25.31 -5.44 -4.89
C ALA A 65 -25.12 -4.45 -6.05
N GLU A 66 -25.39 -3.17 -5.81
CA GLU A 66 -25.14 -2.10 -6.77
C GLU A 66 -23.64 -1.93 -7.05
N VAL A 67 -22.78 -2.03 -6.03
CA VAL A 67 -21.31 -2.07 -6.22
C VAL A 67 -20.93 -3.22 -7.16
N GLY A 68 -21.49 -4.42 -6.96
CA GLY A 68 -21.25 -5.57 -7.81
C GLY A 68 -21.69 -5.34 -9.27
N ALA A 69 -22.88 -4.77 -9.48
CA ALA A 69 -23.40 -4.47 -10.82
C ALA A 69 -22.56 -3.39 -11.53
N GLN A 70 -22.20 -2.31 -10.82
CA GLN A 70 -21.32 -1.27 -11.36
C GLN A 70 -19.97 -1.84 -11.76
N ARG A 71 -19.38 -2.70 -10.93
CA ARG A 71 -18.09 -3.35 -11.24
C ARG A 71 -18.16 -4.19 -12.52
N VAL A 72 -19.26 -4.89 -12.77
CA VAL A 72 -19.47 -5.63 -14.02
C VAL A 72 -19.52 -4.69 -15.21
N GLU A 73 -20.25 -3.57 -15.12
CA GLU A 73 -20.33 -2.57 -16.18
C GLU A 73 -18.98 -1.91 -16.47
N LEU A 74 -18.23 -1.56 -15.42
CA LEU A 74 -16.87 -1.00 -15.54
C LEU A 74 -15.91 -2.00 -16.18
N ASN A 75 -15.93 -3.26 -15.77
CA ASN A 75 -15.11 -4.31 -16.39
C ASN A 75 -15.43 -4.49 -17.88
N ALA A 76 -16.72 -4.43 -18.24
CA ALA A 76 -17.14 -4.51 -19.62
C ALA A 76 -16.73 -3.27 -20.42
N ALA A 77 -16.73 -2.08 -19.82
CA ALA A 77 -16.16 -0.87 -20.43
C ALA A 77 -14.64 -1.01 -20.66
N TRP A 78 -13.90 -1.44 -19.64
CA TRP A 78 -12.46 -1.68 -19.74
C TRP A 78 -12.10 -2.70 -20.83
N ARG A 79 -12.87 -3.78 -20.96
CA ARG A 79 -12.68 -4.75 -22.05
C ARG A 79 -12.90 -4.11 -23.41
N LEU A 80 -13.95 -3.29 -23.56
CA LEU A 80 -14.22 -2.57 -24.81
C LEU A 80 -13.10 -1.60 -25.17
N PHE A 81 -12.66 -0.78 -24.20
CA PHE A 81 -11.54 0.14 -24.37
C PHE A 81 -10.25 -0.60 -24.71
N GLY A 82 -10.02 -1.78 -24.12
CA GLY A 82 -8.86 -2.61 -24.43
C GLY A 82 -8.87 -3.19 -25.84
N ILE A 83 -10.05 -3.50 -26.40
CA ILE A 83 -10.22 -3.96 -27.79
C ILE A 83 -9.91 -2.83 -28.77
N TYR A 84 -10.43 -1.63 -28.53
CA TYR A 84 -10.26 -0.45 -29.39
C TYR A 84 -9.23 0.53 -28.79
N ARG A 85 -8.09 0.02 -28.34
CA ARG A 85 -7.13 0.79 -27.54
C ARG A 85 -6.63 2.06 -28.21
N ASP A 86 -6.26 1.95 -29.48
CA ASP A 86 -5.65 3.05 -30.24
C ASP A 86 -6.62 4.22 -30.43
N ASP A 87 -7.93 3.93 -30.48
CA ASP A 87 -9.00 4.94 -30.54
C ASP A 87 -9.43 5.42 -29.14
N ALA A 88 -9.47 4.50 -28.16
CA ALA A 88 -9.92 4.78 -26.80
C ALA A 88 -8.97 5.69 -26.03
N VAL A 89 -7.65 5.53 -26.15
CA VAL A 89 -6.66 6.35 -25.44
C VAL A 89 -6.77 7.85 -25.77
N PRO A 90 -6.71 8.30 -27.04
CA PRO A 90 -6.85 9.72 -27.34
C PRO A 90 -8.23 10.27 -26.96
N LEU A 91 -9.29 9.46 -27.06
CA LEU A 91 -10.63 9.83 -26.63
C LEU A 91 -10.70 10.04 -25.10
N LEU A 92 -10.25 9.07 -24.31
CA LEU A 92 -10.23 9.16 -22.84
C LEU A 92 -9.36 10.31 -22.34
N ARG A 93 -8.25 10.62 -23.03
CA ARG A 93 -7.43 11.80 -22.72
C ARG A 93 -8.22 13.09 -22.88
N ARG A 94 -8.96 13.23 -23.98
CA ARG A 94 -9.82 14.40 -24.24
C ARG A 94 -10.94 14.50 -23.20
N GLU A 95 -11.63 13.40 -22.93
CA GLU A 95 -12.74 13.36 -21.98
C GLU A 95 -12.27 13.63 -20.55
N LEU A 96 -11.15 13.03 -20.11
CA LEU A 96 -10.56 13.33 -18.80
C LEU A 96 -10.19 14.81 -18.69
N SER A 97 -9.55 15.38 -19.71
CA SER A 97 -9.21 16.81 -19.74
C SER A 97 -10.43 17.73 -19.70
N ALA A 98 -11.55 17.30 -20.28
CA ALA A 98 -12.82 18.02 -20.18
C ALA A 98 -13.43 17.89 -18.78
N GLU A 99 -13.40 16.69 -18.20
CA GLU A 99 -13.93 16.39 -16.88
C GLU A 99 -13.19 17.16 -15.77
N LEU A 100 -11.86 17.26 -15.87
CA LEU A 100 -11.02 18.06 -14.94
C LEU A 100 -11.38 19.56 -14.93
N ARG A 101 -12.04 20.06 -15.98
CA ARG A 101 -12.49 21.46 -16.11
C ARG A 101 -13.99 21.61 -15.84
N ALA A 102 -14.71 20.51 -15.63
CA ALA A 102 -16.14 20.54 -15.40
C ALA A 102 -16.45 21.15 -14.01
N LYS A 103 -17.58 21.87 -13.91
CA LYS A 103 -18.05 22.42 -12.63
C LYS A 103 -18.43 21.33 -11.61
N ARG A 104 -18.80 20.16 -12.11
CA ARG A 104 -19.21 18.98 -11.35
C ARG A 104 -18.61 17.76 -12.02
N PRO A 105 -17.33 17.44 -11.77
CA PRO A 105 -16.71 16.28 -12.36
C PRO A 105 -17.36 15.00 -11.83
N SER A 106 -17.53 14.00 -12.69
CA SER A 106 -17.92 12.65 -12.31
C SER A 106 -16.72 11.93 -11.67
N PRO A 107 -16.78 11.60 -10.36
CA PRO A 107 -15.67 10.91 -9.68
C PRO A 107 -15.34 9.56 -10.32
N GLN A 108 -16.36 8.84 -10.78
CA GLN A 108 -16.18 7.55 -11.44
C GLN A 108 -15.43 7.69 -12.77
N LEU A 109 -15.84 8.66 -13.61
CA LEU A 109 -15.13 8.90 -14.87
C LEU A 109 -13.70 9.39 -14.64
N LEU A 110 -13.47 10.27 -13.66
CA LEU A 110 -12.12 10.69 -13.28
C LEU A 110 -11.25 9.48 -12.91
N LEU A 111 -11.76 8.60 -12.04
CA LEU A 111 -11.04 7.42 -11.59
C LEU A 111 -10.75 6.43 -12.73
N ASP A 112 -11.78 6.03 -13.48
CA ASP A 112 -11.63 5.02 -14.54
C ASP A 112 -10.77 5.51 -15.69
N ALA A 113 -11.00 6.73 -16.19
CA ALA A 113 -10.23 7.27 -17.30
C ALA A 113 -8.77 7.46 -16.89
N ALA A 114 -8.50 7.96 -15.68
CA ALA A 114 -7.13 8.09 -15.17
C ALA A 114 -6.46 6.72 -15.02
N CYS A 115 -7.13 5.73 -14.42
CA CYS A 115 -6.59 4.37 -14.29
C CYS A 115 -6.29 3.73 -15.64
N PHE A 116 -7.18 3.88 -16.63
CA PHE A 116 -6.98 3.33 -17.97
C PHE A 116 -5.78 3.99 -18.67
N LEU A 117 -5.67 5.33 -18.60
CA LEU A 117 -4.54 6.06 -19.16
C LEU A 117 -3.21 5.74 -18.46
N LEU A 118 -3.22 5.46 -17.16
CA LEU A 118 -2.03 4.98 -16.45
C LEU A 118 -1.59 3.58 -16.91
N ALA A 119 -2.55 2.72 -17.28
CA ALA A 119 -2.25 1.35 -17.71
C ALA A 119 -1.85 1.23 -19.19
N TYR A 120 -2.43 2.08 -20.06
CA TYR A 120 -2.31 1.93 -21.52
C TYR A 120 -1.93 3.23 -22.26
N GLY A 121 -1.88 4.36 -21.57
CA GLY A 121 -1.52 5.65 -22.14
C GLY A 121 -0.02 5.90 -22.18
N ALA A 122 0.36 7.14 -22.49
CA ALA A 122 1.74 7.59 -22.52
C ALA A 122 2.19 8.10 -21.14
N GLU A 123 3.50 8.20 -20.92
CA GLU A 123 4.05 8.73 -19.66
C GLU A 123 3.55 10.14 -19.33
N ALA A 124 3.26 10.95 -20.35
CA ALA A 124 2.68 12.29 -20.20
C ALA A 124 1.28 12.28 -19.56
N ASP A 125 0.54 11.17 -19.64
CA ASP A 125 -0.80 11.04 -19.06
C ASP A 125 -0.78 10.96 -17.52
N ARG A 126 0.39 10.73 -16.90
CA ARG A 126 0.54 10.75 -15.43
C ARG A 126 0.16 12.08 -14.81
N ALA A 127 0.42 13.19 -15.51
CA ALA A 127 0.05 14.52 -15.03
C ALA A 127 -1.48 14.67 -14.95
N LEU A 128 -2.22 14.10 -15.92
CA LEU A 128 -3.69 14.08 -15.91
C LEU A 128 -4.21 13.18 -14.79
N ALA A 129 -3.59 12.02 -14.58
CA ALA A 129 -3.97 11.11 -13.50
C ALA A 129 -3.75 11.73 -12.10
N LEU A 130 -2.65 12.47 -11.90
CA LEU A 130 -2.43 13.23 -10.68
C LEU A 130 -3.52 14.28 -10.45
N GLN A 131 -3.86 15.06 -11.49
CA GLN A 131 -4.93 16.05 -11.40
C GLN A 131 -6.28 15.40 -11.09
N ALA A 132 -6.57 14.25 -11.68
CA ALA A 132 -7.78 13.47 -11.41
C ALA A 132 -7.82 13.05 -9.94
N ALA A 133 -6.73 12.48 -9.41
CA ALA A 133 -6.62 12.08 -8.01
C ALA A 133 -6.83 13.26 -7.05
N LEU A 134 -6.30 14.44 -7.36
CA LEU A 134 -6.48 15.65 -6.55
C LEU A 134 -7.91 16.21 -6.58
N LEU A 135 -8.70 15.92 -7.62
CA LEU A 135 -10.10 16.33 -7.73
C LEU A 135 -11.08 15.28 -7.22
N LEU A 136 -10.63 14.06 -6.91
CA LEU A 136 -11.51 13.05 -6.35
C LEU A 136 -11.97 13.46 -4.95
N PRO A 137 -13.29 13.55 -4.71
CA PRO A 137 -13.80 13.85 -3.39
C PRO A 137 -13.48 12.70 -2.42
N PRO A 138 -12.99 13.00 -1.21
CA PRO A 138 -12.58 11.97 -0.26
C PRO A 138 -13.76 11.16 0.30
N ASP A 139 -15.00 11.67 0.21
CA ASP A 139 -16.20 11.06 0.78
C ASP A 139 -17.03 10.20 -0.20
N VAL A 140 -16.64 10.11 -1.47
CA VAL A 140 -17.37 9.29 -2.44
C VAL A 140 -16.91 7.84 -2.34
N ALA A 141 -17.88 6.93 -2.23
CA ALA A 141 -17.62 5.50 -2.31
C ALA A 141 -17.16 5.14 -3.73
N LEU A 142 -15.88 4.82 -3.87
CA LEU A 142 -15.22 4.39 -5.11
C LEU A 142 -14.67 2.98 -4.93
N ASP A 143 -14.34 2.31 -6.04
CA ASP A 143 -13.65 1.02 -6.00
C ASP A 143 -12.27 1.19 -5.35
N GLY A 144 -12.12 0.70 -4.11
CA GLY A 144 -10.90 0.84 -3.31
C GLY A 144 -9.63 0.36 -4.02
N PRO A 145 -9.62 -0.84 -4.64
CA PRO A 145 -8.47 -1.32 -5.43
C PRO A 145 -8.07 -0.41 -6.60
N GLN A 146 -9.02 0.12 -7.38
CA GLN A 146 -8.71 1.07 -8.45
C GLN A 146 -8.23 2.41 -7.88
N LEU A 147 -8.90 2.93 -6.85
CA LEU A 147 -8.49 4.16 -6.18
C LEU A 147 -7.08 4.04 -5.65
N PHE A 148 -6.73 2.91 -5.04
CA PHE A 148 -5.37 2.64 -4.57
C PHE A 148 -4.37 2.72 -5.72
N ARG A 149 -4.63 2.07 -6.85
CA ARG A 149 -3.72 2.10 -8.02
C ARG A 149 -3.49 3.52 -8.52
N LEU A 150 -4.54 4.32 -8.64
CA LEU A 150 -4.45 5.71 -9.05
C LEU A 150 -3.62 6.52 -8.04
N VAL A 151 -3.98 6.46 -6.75
CA VAL A 151 -3.35 7.28 -5.71
C VAL A 151 -1.90 6.85 -5.46
N HIS A 152 -1.59 5.56 -5.52
CA HIS A 152 -0.23 5.04 -5.38
C HIS A 152 0.70 5.54 -6.49
N VAL A 153 0.23 5.55 -7.73
CA VAL A 153 0.97 6.16 -8.86
C VAL A 153 1.07 7.67 -8.69
N ALA A 154 -0.02 8.35 -8.32
CA ALA A 154 -0.04 9.80 -8.11
C ALA A 154 0.89 10.24 -6.96
N ALA A 155 1.03 9.42 -5.91
CA ALA A 155 1.92 9.66 -4.78
C ALA A 155 3.40 9.71 -5.18
N ALA A 156 3.78 9.25 -6.39
CA ALA A 156 5.10 9.49 -6.95
C ALA A 156 5.47 10.98 -7.05
N SER A 157 4.46 11.85 -7.23
CA SER A 157 4.65 13.30 -7.26
C SER A 157 5.00 13.90 -5.89
N ARG A 158 4.75 13.15 -4.80
CA ARG A 158 4.87 13.61 -3.42
C ARG A 158 4.05 14.87 -3.11
N ASP A 159 2.98 15.12 -3.86
CA ASP A 159 2.11 16.28 -3.64
C ASP A 159 1.28 16.10 -2.34
N PRO A 160 1.54 16.89 -1.28
CA PRO A 160 0.89 16.70 0.03
C PRO A 160 -0.62 16.90 -0.02
N ARG A 161 -1.17 17.51 -1.08
CA ARG A 161 -2.61 17.66 -1.27
C ARG A 161 -3.33 16.32 -1.49
N LEU A 162 -2.61 15.24 -1.78
CA LEU A 162 -3.16 13.88 -1.84
C LEU A 162 -3.41 13.27 -0.45
N LEU A 163 -2.73 13.74 0.60
CA LEU A 163 -2.79 13.13 1.93
C LEU A 163 -4.20 13.11 2.53
N PRO A 164 -5.04 14.17 2.43
CA PRO A 164 -6.43 14.10 2.91
C PRO A 164 -7.27 13.02 2.24
N LEU A 165 -7.09 12.79 0.94
CA LEU A 165 -7.73 11.68 0.23
C LEU A 165 -7.25 10.34 0.75
N ILE A 166 -5.93 10.20 0.97
CA ILE A 166 -5.33 8.98 1.51
C ILE A 166 -5.88 8.67 2.92
N ASP A 167 -5.96 9.69 3.78
CA ASP A 167 -6.44 9.55 5.16
C ASP A 167 -7.88 9.02 5.19
N ARG A 168 -8.74 9.58 4.34
CA ARG A 168 -10.15 9.21 4.30
C ARG A 168 -10.36 7.83 3.69
N ALA A 169 -9.69 7.54 2.58
CA ALA A 169 -9.92 6.34 1.79
C ALA A 169 -9.17 5.09 2.28
N PHE A 170 -8.04 5.24 2.98
CA PHE A 170 -7.16 4.11 3.31
C PHE A 170 -6.72 4.04 4.78
N LEU A 171 -6.56 5.19 5.46
CA LEU A 171 -6.23 5.15 6.90
C LEU A 171 -7.45 4.78 7.74
N ARG A 172 -8.61 5.34 7.41
CA ARG A 172 -9.88 5.13 8.13
C ARG A 172 -10.75 4.00 7.59
N SER A 173 -10.33 3.36 6.50
CA SER A 173 -11.14 2.34 5.82
C SER A 173 -10.37 1.03 5.63
N PRO A 174 -11.05 -0.12 5.76
CA PRO A 174 -10.45 -1.43 5.55
C PRO A 174 -10.43 -1.76 4.06
N VAL A 175 -9.39 -1.32 3.35
CA VAL A 175 -9.19 -1.64 1.93
C VAL A 175 -8.11 -2.70 1.81
N THR A 176 -8.36 -3.71 0.99
CA THR A 176 -7.38 -4.73 0.61
C THR A 176 -7.18 -4.69 -0.90
N LEU A 177 -5.96 -4.97 -1.36
CA LEU A 177 -5.64 -5.01 -2.78
C LEU A 177 -5.41 -6.46 -3.22
N PRO A 178 -6.31 -7.05 -4.02
CA PRO A 178 -6.07 -8.37 -4.59
C PRO A 178 -4.96 -8.31 -5.65
N LEU A 179 -4.03 -9.26 -5.57
CA LEU A 179 -2.95 -9.48 -6.52
C LEU A 179 -3.15 -10.85 -7.19
N PRO A 180 -4.05 -10.94 -8.19
CA PRO A 180 -4.46 -12.23 -8.76
C PRO A 180 -3.30 -13.00 -9.40
N GLN A 181 -2.32 -12.29 -9.98
CA GLN A 181 -1.13 -12.91 -10.58
C GLN A 181 -0.23 -13.60 -9.54
N GLN A 182 -0.30 -13.18 -8.28
CA GLN A 182 0.48 -13.74 -7.17
C GLN A 182 -0.33 -14.73 -6.31
N GLY A 183 -1.64 -14.88 -6.57
CA GLY A 183 -2.52 -15.65 -5.70
C GLY A 183 -2.58 -15.10 -4.26
N ALA A 184 -2.36 -13.79 -4.10
CA ALA A 184 -2.22 -13.14 -2.80
C ALA A 184 -2.99 -11.80 -2.76
N SER A 185 -2.97 -11.15 -1.61
CA SER A 185 -3.49 -9.80 -1.41
C SER A 185 -2.55 -8.98 -0.54
N ILE A 186 -2.53 -7.67 -0.75
CA ILE A 186 -1.94 -6.72 0.19
C ILE A 186 -3.04 -6.28 1.15
N ASP A 187 -2.77 -6.43 2.44
CA ASP A 187 -3.68 -6.02 3.50
C ASP A 187 -3.67 -4.50 3.72
N GLU A 188 -4.52 -4.03 4.62
CA GLU A 188 -4.70 -2.60 4.91
C GLU A 188 -3.40 -1.92 5.35
N ASN A 189 -2.61 -2.60 6.18
CA ASN A 189 -1.36 -2.06 6.68
C ASN A 189 -0.34 -1.90 5.55
N GLY A 190 -0.21 -2.91 4.69
CA GLY A 190 0.63 -2.86 3.51
C GLY A 190 0.23 -1.72 2.57
N LEU A 191 -1.07 -1.48 2.34
CA LEU A 191 -1.51 -0.34 1.53
C LEU A 191 -1.12 1.00 2.16
N ARG A 192 -1.33 1.17 3.46
CA ARG A 192 -0.98 2.41 4.17
C ARG A 192 0.54 2.65 4.10
N VAL A 193 1.35 1.62 4.30
CA VAL A 193 2.82 1.68 4.16
C VAL A 193 3.21 2.14 2.75
N LEU A 194 2.64 1.52 1.72
CA LEU A 194 2.90 1.87 0.32
C LEU A 194 2.44 3.29 -0.03
N LEU A 195 1.39 3.81 0.59
CA LEU A 195 0.89 5.16 0.31
C LEU A 195 1.68 6.23 1.06
N TYR A 196 1.74 6.16 2.38
CA TYR A 196 2.41 7.17 3.20
C TYR A 196 3.92 7.15 3.01
N GLY A 197 4.52 5.97 2.81
CA GLY A 197 5.94 5.83 2.57
C GLY A 197 6.43 6.61 1.34
N ARG A 198 5.60 6.81 0.30
CA ARG A 198 5.98 7.55 -0.92
C ARG A 198 6.33 9.01 -0.64
N PHE A 199 5.76 9.57 0.42
CA PHE A 199 5.99 10.95 0.86
C PHE A 199 7.23 11.08 1.78
N GLY A 200 7.89 9.97 2.14
CA GLY A 200 9.05 9.96 3.03
C GLY A 200 8.79 10.72 4.33
N ALA A 201 9.70 11.62 4.70
CA ALA A 201 9.59 12.44 5.91
C ALA A 201 8.31 13.31 5.97
N ALA A 202 7.74 13.70 4.83
CA ALA A 202 6.47 14.45 4.82
C ALA A 202 5.29 13.55 5.22
N GLY A 203 5.29 12.29 4.77
CA GLY A 203 4.29 11.29 5.17
C GLY A 203 4.40 10.92 6.64
N GLU A 204 5.63 10.73 7.13
CA GLU A 204 5.90 10.53 8.56
C GLU A 204 5.34 11.68 9.41
N ARG A 205 5.69 12.93 9.08
CA ARG A 205 5.21 14.11 9.81
C ARG A 205 3.68 14.26 9.76
N HIS A 206 3.06 13.94 8.62
CA HIS A 206 1.62 13.97 8.46
C HIS A 206 0.89 12.97 9.35
N LEU A 207 1.50 11.82 9.61
CA LEU A 207 0.91 10.75 10.43
C LEU A 207 0.93 11.07 11.94
N GLN A 208 1.91 11.84 12.42
CA GLN A 208 2.10 12.09 13.86
C GLN A 208 0.86 12.61 14.61
N PRO A 209 0.06 13.56 14.09
CA PRO A 209 -1.14 14.03 14.77
C PRO A 209 -2.19 12.94 15.00
N PHE A 210 -2.27 11.94 14.12
CA PHE A 210 -3.25 10.85 14.22
C PHE A 210 -2.93 9.84 15.34
N LEU A 211 -1.72 9.88 15.91
CA LEU A 211 -1.38 9.08 17.11
C LEU A 211 -2.20 9.47 18.34
N LYS A 212 -2.82 10.66 18.35
CA LYS A 212 -3.72 11.12 19.42
C LYS A 212 -5.15 10.62 19.28
N ASP A 213 -5.50 10.08 18.11
CA ASP A 213 -6.81 9.50 17.84
C ASP A 213 -6.76 8.00 18.20
N GLU A 214 -7.51 7.60 19.23
CA GLU A 214 -7.51 6.22 19.75
C GLU A 214 -7.85 5.19 18.67
N ALA A 215 -8.72 5.55 17.71
CA ALA A 215 -9.10 4.66 16.61
C ALA A 215 -7.99 4.48 15.58
N LEU A 216 -7.04 5.43 15.50
CA LEU A 216 -6.00 5.47 14.47
C LEU A 216 -4.59 5.21 15.01
N ALA A 217 -4.38 5.29 16.33
CA ALA A 217 -3.07 5.12 16.94
C ALA A 217 -2.39 3.80 16.53
N LYS A 218 -3.10 2.67 16.54
CA LYS A 218 -2.56 1.36 16.14
C LYS A 218 -2.20 1.32 14.65
N PRO A 219 -3.12 1.61 13.70
CA PRO A 219 -2.77 1.72 12.27
C PRO A 219 -1.58 2.64 11.99
N VAL A 220 -1.51 3.79 12.66
CA VAL A 220 -0.44 4.76 12.44
C VAL A 220 0.89 4.23 12.95
N LEU A 221 0.92 3.59 14.14
CA LEU A 221 2.13 2.94 14.65
C LEU A 221 2.63 1.83 13.73
N ASP A 222 1.73 1.03 13.17
CA ASP A 222 2.09 -0.05 12.24
C ASP A 222 2.74 0.48 10.95
N VAL A 223 2.26 1.63 10.44
CA VAL A 223 2.89 2.32 9.30
C VAL A 223 4.25 2.92 9.69
N LEU A 224 4.30 3.66 10.80
CA LEU A 224 5.53 4.30 11.28
C LEU A 224 6.63 3.29 11.59
N LEU A 225 6.29 2.06 11.98
CA LEU A 225 7.26 0.98 12.21
C LEU A 225 8.12 0.68 10.97
N LEU A 226 7.56 0.84 9.78
CA LEU A 226 8.21 0.48 8.51
C LEU A 226 8.78 1.70 7.77
N VAL A 227 8.08 2.84 7.82
CA VAL A 227 8.47 4.03 7.04
C VAL A 227 8.93 5.21 7.90
N GLY A 228 8.67 5.19 9.21
CA GLY A 228 9.06 6.24 10.14
C GLY A 228 10.52 6.18 10.58
N GLY A 229 10.90 7.11 11.45
CA GLY A 229 12.23 7.20 12.03
C GLY A 229 12.25 7.95 13.36
N SER A 230 13.41 8.51 13.72
CA SER A 230 13.59 9.26 14.96
C SER A 230 12.69 10.50 15.06
N ASP A 231 12.24 11.05 13.92
CA ASP A 231 11.47 12.28 13.88
C ASP A 231 10.06 12.10 14.48
N SER A 232 9.55 10.87 14.56
CA SER A 232 8.28 10.54 15.23
C SER A 232 8.42 10.24 16.72
N LEU A 233 9.64 10.21 17.28
CA LEU A 233 9.85 9.94 18.71
C LEU A 233 9.02 10.87 19.62
N PRO A 234 8.97 12.20 19.41
CA PRO A 234 8.21 13.09 20.29
C PRO A 234 6.71 12.77 20.30
N ALA A 235 6.17 12.26 19.18
CA ALA A 235 4.76 11.92 19.05
C ALA A 235 4.44 10.51 19.59
N VAL A 236 5.38 9.56 19.50
CA VAL A 236 5.19 8.18 19.95
C VAL A 236 5.45 8.01 21.45
N LEU A 237 6.40 8.75 22.04
CA LEU A 237 6.77 8.59 23.45
C LEU A 237 5.60 8.71 24.45
N PRO A 238 4.65 9.65 24.29
CA PRO A 238 3.48 9.73 25.18
C PRO A 238 2.63 8.46 25.22
N LEU A 239 2.64 7.66 24.14
CA LEU A 239 1.86 6.43 24.03
C LEU A 239 2.37 5.29 24.91
N LEU A 240 3.60 5.39 25.45
CA LEU A 240 4.09 4.46 26.47
C LEU A 240 3.32 4.56 27.80
N ARG A 241 2.46 5.58 27.95
CA ARG A 241 1.54 5.73 29.08
C ARG A 241 0.09 5.40 28.73
N SER A 242 -0.15 4.86 27.54
CA SER A 242 -1.48 4.42 27.12
C SER A 242 -2.04 3.36 28.08
N ALA A 243 -3.32 3.48 28.42
CA ALA A 243 -4.05 2.43 29.12
C ALA A 243 -4.32 1.21 28.21
N ASP A 244 -4.36 1.42 26.88
CA ASP A 244 -4.41 0.33 25.91
C ASP A 244 -3.02 -0.29 25.76
N ILE A 245 -2.87 -1.52 26.25
CA ILE A 245 -1.63 -2.29 26.22
C ILE A 245 -1.15 -2.57 24.79
N GLU A 246 -2.05 -2.70 23.82
CA GLU A 246 -1.66 -2.91 22.43
C GLU A 246 -1.04 -1.66 21.79
N VAL A 247 -1.50 -0.47 22.20
CA VAL A 247 -0.89 0.80 21.78
C VAL A 247 0.49 0.95 22.43
N LEU A 248 0.60 0.64 23.73
CA LEU A 248 1.86 0.71 24.46
C LEU A 248 2.92 -0.22 23.87
N THR A 249 2.56 -1.49 23.64
CA THR A 249 3.48 -2.51 23.09
C THR A 249 3.94 -2.16 21.67
N ARG A 250 3.05 -1.63 20.81
CA ARG A 250 3.42 -1.09 19.49
C ARG A 250 4.32 0.13 19.58
N ALA A 251 4.05 1.06 20.49
CA ALA A 251 4.90 2.23 20.71
C ALA A 251 6.31 1.82 21.16
N ALA A 252 6.43 0.89 22.11
CA ALA A 252 7.72 0.33 22.52
C ALA A 252 8.44 -0.38 21.36
N THR A 253 7.70 -1.14 20.55
CA THR A 253 8.24 -1.80 19.34
C THR A 253 8.75 -0.78 18.33
N PHE A 254 8.02 0.31 18.10
CA PHE A 254 8.46 1.42 17.25
C PHE A 254 9.78 2.02 17.75
N LEU A 255 9.89 2.33 19.05
CA LEU A 255 11.12 2.89 19.63
C LEU A 255 12.33 1.98 19.39
N MET A 256 12.12 0.67 19.44
CA MET A 256 13.17 -0.33 19.23
C MET A 256 13.54 -0.53 17.75
N ARG A 257 12.54 -0.62 16.87
CA ARG A 257 12.72 -1.02 15.46
C ARG A 257 12.88 0.14 14.49
N ALA A 258 12.34 1.32 14.79
CA ALA A 258 12.37 2.50 13.92
C ALA A 258 13.00 3.73 14.58
N GLY A 259 12.90 3.83 15.91
CA GLY A 259 13.43 4.94 16.70
C GLY A 259 14.96 5.03 16.78
N GLY A 260 15.70 4.00 16.36
CA GLY A 260 17.16 3.98 16.40
C GLY A 260 17.75 4.13 17.82
N PRO A 261 19.01 4.58 17.93
CA PRO A 261 19.66 4.78 19.22
C PRO A 261 18.88 5.71 20.16
N GLN A 262 18.23 6.73 19.62
CA GLN A 262 17.42 7.68 20.39
C GLN A 262 16.16 7.01 20.98
N GLY A 263 15.48 6.15 20.22
CA GLY A 263 14.34 5.38 20.70
C GLY A 263 14.73 4.43 21.84
N ARG A 264 15.85 3.71 21.70
CA ARG A 264 16.39 2.87 22.77
C ARG A 264 16.72 3.68 24.03
N GLN A 265 17.39 4.82 23.88
CA GLN A 265 17.72 5.69 25.00
C GLN A 265 16.46 6.22 25.70
N ALA A 266 15.45 6.61 24.94
CA ALA A 266 14.19 7.09 25.49
C ALA A 266 13.44 6.00 26.28
N LEU A 267 13.46 4.75 25.80
CA LEU A 267 12.87 3.62 26.51
C LEU A 267 13.61 3.29 27.82
N LEU A 268 14.95 3.36 27.81
CA LEU A 268 15.77 3.18 29.01
C LEU A 268 15.60 4.32 30.02
N ALA A 269 15.34 5.55 29.55
CA ALA A 269 15.14 6.74 30.38
C ALA A 269 13.68 6.93 30.84
N LEU A 270 12.74 6.08 30.41
CA LEU A 270 11.33 6.23 30.74
C LEU A 270 11.11 6.15 32.27
N PRO A 271 10.50 7.17 32.90
CA PRO A 271 10.10 7.09 34.30
C PRO A 271 9.04 6.01 34.48
N THR A 272 9.23 5.11 35.45
CA THR A 272 8.26 4.05 35.79
C THR A 272 7.08 4.58 36.62
N GLN A 273 7.24 5.75 37.25
CA GLN A 273 6.19 6.37 38.05
C GLN A 273 4.99 6.75 37.17
N GLY A 274 3.80 6.26 37.57
CA GLY A 274 2.54 6.53 36.88
C GLY A 274 2.22 5.58 35.72
N LEU A 275 3.04 4.56 35.48
CA LEU A 275 2.69 3.46 34.57
C LEU A 275 1.73 2.48 35.24
N SER A 276 0.86 1.84 34.45
CA SER A 276 0.00 0.76 34.93
C SER A 276 0.82 -0.50 35.27
N LYS A 277 0.22 -1.43 36.01
CA LYS A 277 0.87 -2.72 36.34
C LYS A 277 1.25 -3.49 35.07
N ASP A 278 0.32 -3.59 34.13
CA ASP A 278 0.53 -4.31 32.87
C ASP A 278 1.63 -3.65 32.01
N ALA A 279 1.72 -2.32 32.03
CA ALA A 279 2.79 -1.59 31.37
C ALA A 279 4.17 -1.95 31.96
N LEU A 280 4.27 -2.03 33.29
CA LEU A 280 5.52 -2.40 33.96
C LEU A 280 5.89 -3.87 33.69
N GLU A 281 4.92 -4.79 33.77
CA GLU A 281 5.12 -6.21 33.46
C GLU A 281 5.66 -6.43 32.04
N PHE A 282 5.24 -5.61 31.08
CA PHE A 282 5.78 -5.64 29.73
C PHE A 282 7.14 -4.93 29.58
N LEU A 283 7.30 -3.73 30.16
CA LEU A 283 8.46 -2.87 29.91
C LEU A 283 9.70 -3.25 30.72
N ASP A 284 9.55 -3.75 31.94
CA ASP A 284 10.68 -4.08 32.82
C ASP A 284 11.61 -5.14 32.23
N PRO A 285 11.14 -6.32 31.77
CA PRO A 285 12.02 -7.32 31.16
C PRO A 285 12.66 -6.80 29.87
N LEU A 286 11.94 -6.01 29.09
CA LEU A 286 12.47 -5.38 27.88
C LEU A 286 13.62 -4.42 28.21
N ARG A 287 13.46 -3.57 29.23
CA ARG A 287 14.51 -2.63 29.67
C ARG A 287 15.72 -3.36 30.23
N GLU A 288 15.52 -4.42 31.00
CA GLU A 288 16.60 -5.26 31.52
C GLU A 288 17.41 -5.89 30.38
N GLN A 289 16.74 -6.42 29.36
CA GLN A 289 17.39 -6.94 28.16
C GLN A 289 18.20 -5.84 27.45
N LEU A 290 17.62 -4.65 27.29
CA LEU A 290 18.28 -3.52 26.61
C LEU A 290 19.45 -2.94 27.39
N ALA A 291 19.46 -3.03 28.72
CA ALA A 291 20.60 -2.62 29.52
C ALA A 291 21.77 -3.60 29.39
N ARG A 292 21.49 -4.89 29.16
CA ARG A 292 22.49 -5.97 29.06
C ARG A 292 23.06 -6.17 27.66
N GLN A 293 22.28 -5.93 26.61
CA GLN A 293 22.72 -6.18 25.24
C GLN A 293 23.51 -4.99 24.68
N PRO A 294 24.77 -5.17 24.21
CA PRO A 294 25.45 -4.13 23.45
C PRO A 294 24.62 -3.79 22.19
N ALA A 295 24.79 -2.56 21.68
CA ALA A 295 24.13 -2.16 20.45
C ALA A 295 24.40 -3.18 19.31
N PRO A 296 23.44 -3.41 18.39
CA PRO A 296 23.52 -4.48 17.39
C PRO A 296 24.68 -4.40 16.36
N GLY A 297 25.75 -3.64 16.61
CA GLY A 297 26.93 -3.49 15.74
C GLY A 297 28.22 -4.16 16.24
N GLY A 298 28.23 -4.85 17.37
CA GLY A 298 29.48 -5.24 18.06
C GLY A 298 30.22 -6.50 17.57
N ALA A 299 29.64 -7.34 16.72
CA ALA A 299 30.28 -8.60 16.32
C ALA A 299 31.08 -8.47 15.01
N VAL A 300 32.28 -7.88 15.11
CA VAL A 300 33.29 -7.91 14.04
C VAL A 300 34.05 -9.24 14.14
N GLY A 301 33.80 -10.16 13.20
CA GLY A 301 34.49 -11.45 13.19
C GLY A 301 34.07 -12.39 12.05
N GLN A 302 35.05 -12.63 11.17
CA GLN A 302 35.20 -13.72 10.20
C GLN A 302 34.39 -13.66 8.87
N SER A 303 35.18 -13.46 7.81
CA SER A 303 34.91 -13.50 6.36
C SER A 303 33.67 -12.74 5.89
N ALA A 304 33.75 -11.41 5.99
CA ALA A 304 32.77 -10.48 5.43
C ALA A 304 32.94 -10.38 3.90
N ALA A 305 31.82 -10.24 3.18
CA ALA A 305 31.86 -9.77 1.80
C ALA A 305 32.71 -8.49 1.72
N THR A 306 33.53 -8.38 0.69
CA THR A 306 34.31 -7.16 0.43
C THR A 306 33.36 -5.97 0.22
N ASP A 307 33.82 -4.75 0.52
CA ASP A 307 33.02 -3.54 0.28
C ASP A 307 32.56 -3.42 -1.19
N ALA A 308 33.35 -3.92 -2.14
CA ALA A 308 32.96 -4.02 -3.54
C ALA A 308 31.75 -4.94 -3.72
N GLN A 309 31.78 -6.14 -3.15
CA GLN A 309 30.65 -7.08 -3.18
C GLN A 309 29.40 -6.52 -2.49
N VAL A 310 29.57 -5.76 -1.39
CA VAL A 310 28.45 -5.10 -0.71
C VAL A 310 27.87 -4.00 -1.58
N ARG A 311 28.71 -3.20 -2.27
CA ARG A 311 28.23 -2.20 -3.24
C ARG A 311 27.51 -2.85 -4.42
N ASP A 312 28.04 -3.95 -4.96
CA ASP A 312 27.41 -4.71 -6.04
C ASP A 312 26.04 -5.27 -5.61
N LEU A 313 25.95 -5.79 -4.38
CA LEU A 313 24.68 -6.26 -3.79
C LEU A 313 23.67 -5.11 -3.66
N LEU A 314 24.09 -3.96 -3.13
CA LEU A 314 23.23 -2.79 -3.02
C LEU A 314 22.83 -2.27 -4.41
N ASP A 315 23.72 -2.33 -5.41
CA ASP A 315 23.39 -1.95 -6.80
C ASP A 315 22.38 -2.92 -7.41
N ALA A 316 22.52 -4.22 -7.11
CA ALA A 316 21.56 -5.23 -7.53
C ALA A 316 20.20 -5.01 -6.88
N LEU A 317 20.14 -4.69 -5.58
CA LEU A 317 18.90 -4.36 -4.88
C LEU A 317 18.25 -3.07 -5.40
N GLU A 318 19.04 -2.05 -5.72
CA GLU A 318 18.55 -0.81 -6.33
C GLU A 318 17.97 -1.04 -7.74
N ARG A 319 18.50 -2.02 -8.49
CA ARG A 319 18.08 -2.36 -9.86
C ARG A 319 17.05 -3.48 -9.96
N ALA A 320 16.86 -4.29 -8.92
CA ALA A 320 15.99 -5.46 -8.98
C ALA A 320 14.52 -5.05 -9.12
N ASP A 321 13.92 -5.34 -10.27
CA ASP A 321 12.52 -5.01 -10.54
C ASP A 321 11.53 -6.09 -10.05
N GLU A 322 11.91 -7.38 -10.06
CA GLU A 322 10.98 -8.48 -9.76
C GLU A 322 11.54 -9.65 -8.95
N ARG A 323 12.87 -9.84 -8.89
CA ARG A 323 13.48 -10.97 -8.17
C ARG A 323 14.48 -10.46 -7.15
N GLU A 324 14.18 -10.68 -5.88
CA GLU A 324 15.07 -10.29 -4.79
C GLU A 324 16.34 -11.15 -4.84
N PRO A 325 17.54 -10.55 -4.97
CA PRO A 325 18.77 -11.29 -4.74
C PRO A 325 18.81 -11.74 -3.29
N ALA A 326 19.37 -12.92 -3.00
CA ALA A 326 19.54 -13.36 -1.62
C ALA A 326 20.38 -12.31 -0.87
N VAL A 327 19.77 -11.61 0.10
CA VAL A 327 20.43 -10.54 0.83
C VAL A 327 21.13 -11.12 2.05
N ASP A 328 22.46 -11.04 2.07
CA ASP A 328 23.21 -11.25 3.31
C ASP A 328 23.20 -9.97 4.15
N HIS A 329 22.19 -9.85 5.03
CA HIS A 329 22.06 -8.72 5.95
C HIS A 329 23.30 -8.53 6.82
N ALA A 330 23.96 -9.62 7.22
CA ALA A 330 25.15 -9.57 8.07
C ALA A 330 26.36 -9.04 7.29
N ALA A 331 26.45 -9.26 5.98
CA ALA A 331 27.47 -8.66 5.14
C ALA A 331 27.33 -7.13 5.04
N ILE A 332 26.11 -6.62 4.84
CA ILE A 332 25.85 -5.17 4.79
C ILE A 332 26.22 -4.51 6.12
N LEU A 333 25.77 -5.07 7.25
CA LEU A 333 26.02 -4.50 8.57
C LEU A 333 27.50 -4.51 8.98
N ARG A 334 28.24 -5.55 8.58
CA ARG A 334 29.68 -5.70 8.89
C ARG A 334 30.63 -5.03 7.88
N SER A 335 30.10 -4.44 6.80
CA SER A 335 30.91 -3.75 5.79
C SER A 335 31.66 -2.54 6.37
N SER A 336 32.83 -2.23 5.80
CA SER A 336 33.60 -1.02 6.16
C SER A 336 33.13 0.23 5.41
N LEU A 337 32.07 0.11 4.61
CA LEU A 337 31.43 1.24 3.95
C LEU A 337 31.00 2.32 4.96
N PRO A 338 31.11 3.62 4.62
CA PRO A 338 30.66 4.69 5.51
C PRO A 338 29.18 4.52 5.89
N LYS A 339 28.83 4.76 7.17
CA LYS A 339 27.44 4.70 7.64
C LYS A 339 26.48 5.50 6.77
N GLN A 340 26.89 6.72 6.39
CA GLN A 340 26.06 7.60 5.58
C GLN A 340 25.81 7.02 4.19
N GLU A 341 26.81 6.40 3.56
CA GLU A 341 26.65 5.70 2.28
C GLU A 341 25.59 4.61 2.42
N LEU A 342 25.70 3.74 3.43
CA LEU A 342 24.72 2.67 3.68
C LEU A 342 23.30 3.22 3.90
N LEU A 343 23.15 4.24 4.75
CA LEU A 343 21.84 4.83 5.06
C LEU A 343 21.17 5.43 3.81
N GLU A 344 21.93 6.16 2.99
CA GLU A 344 21.41 6.75 1.76
C GLU A 344 20.99 5.68 0.75
N ARG A 345 21.84 4.67 0.54
CA ARG A 345 21.57 3.58 -0.39
C ARG A 345 20.36 2.75 0.02
N LEU A 346 20.30 2.32 1.28
CA LEU A 346 19.16 1.57 1.82
C LEU A 346 17.87 2.39 1.77
N SER A 347 17.94 3.70 2.02
CA SER A 347 16.78 4.59 1.91
C SER A 347 16.29 4.69 0.46
N ARG A 348 17.19 4.80 -0.52
CA ARG A 348 16.81 4.78 -1.95
C ARG A 348 16.17 3.46 -2.37
N ILE A 349 16.72 2.33 -1.91
CA ILE A 349 16.12 1.00 -2.17
C ILE A 349 14.71 0.96 -1.60
N ARG A 350 14.52 1.40 -0.34
CA ARG A 350 13.20 1.45 0.30
C ARG A 350 12.22 2.34 -0.48
N GLU A 351 12.63 3.55 -0.86
CA GLU A 351 11.80 4.50 -1.61
C GLU A 351 11.37 3.97 -2.99
N ARG A 352 12.27 3.27 -3.69
CA ARG A 352 11.95 2.59 -4.96
C ARG A 352 10.96 1.44 -4.74
N SER A 353 11.18 0.63 -3.71
CA SER A 353 10.29 -0.48 -3.37
C SER A 353 8.89 -0.02 -3.02
N LEU A 354 8.75 1.08 -2.28
CA LEU A 354 7.44 1.70 -2.01
C LEU A 354 6.68 2.09 -3.28
N GLY A 355 7.38 2.31 -4.41
CA GLY A 355 6.78 2.59 -5.72
C GLY A 355 6.17 1.38 -6.42
N ARG A 356 6.27 0.17 -5.86
CA ARG A 356 5.69 -1.06 -6.39
C ARG A 356 4.62 -1.56 -5.44
N ALA A 357 3.50 -2.04 -5.96
CA ALA A 357 2.40 -2.57 -5.16
C ALA A 357 2.42 -4.10 -5.16
N THR A 358 3.46 -4.70 -4.57
CA THR A 358 3.63 -6.16 -4.48
C THR A 358 4.02 -6.59 -3.07
N ASN A 359 3.77 -7.85 -2.70
CA ASN A 359 4.21 -8.37 -1.40
C ASN A 359 5.73 -8.40 -1.27
N ASP A 360 6.46 -8.70 -2.35
CA ASP A 360 7.93 -8.68 -2.35
C ASP A 360 8.48 -7.28 -2.07
N SER A 361 7.82 -6.25 -2.60
CA SER A 361 8.21 -4.87 -2.33
C SER A 361 8.01 -4.47 -0.86
N LEU A 362 6.96 -4.98 -0.22
CA LEU A 362 6.70 -4.77 1.22
C LEU A 362 7.73 -5.51 2.08
N ALA A 363 8.07 -6.75 1.73
CA ALA A 363 9.13 -7.50 2.39
C ALA A 363 10.47 -6.77 2.31
N LEU A 364 10.81 -6.22 1.13
CA LEU A 364 12.02 -5.42 0.95
C LEU A 364 11.97 -4.09 1.74
N VAL A 365 10.80 -3.47 1.88
CA VAL A 365 10.62 -2.29 2.76
C VAL A 365 10.88 -2.65 4.22
N GLU A 366 10.37 -3.78 4.70
CA GLU A 366 10.65 -4.24 6.07
C GLU A 366 12.13 -4.55 6.30
N THR A 367 12.74 -5.30 5.38
CA THR A 367 14.17 -5.62 5.41
C THR A 367 15.02 -4.37 5.43
N THR A 368 14.77 -3.41 4.53
CA THR A 368 15.53 -2.15 4.47
C THR A 368 15.27 -1.28 5.70
N ALA A 369 14.06 -1.25 6.27
CA ALA A 369 13.78 -0.55 7.52
C ALA A 369 14.60 -1.12 8.69
N ALA A 370 14.66 -2.45 8.81
CA ALA A 370 15.47 -3.13 9.83
C ALA A 370 16.97 -2.85 9.65
N LEU A 371 17.48 -2.91 8.42
CA LEU A 371 18.87 -2.60 8.10
C LEU A 371 19.21 -1.14 8.39
N ILE A 372 18.37 -0.18 7.99
CA ILE A 372 18.54 1.25 8.28
C ILE A 372 18.64 1.46 9.79
N ASN A 373 17.73 0.86 10.56
CA ASN A 373 17.75 0.96 12.01
C ASN A 373 19.04 0.37 12.60
N ALA A 374 19.47 -0.80 12.15
CA ALA A 374 20.72 -1.43 12.60
C ALA A 374 21.96 -0.59 12.24
N VAL A 375 22.04 -0.05 11.02
CA VAL A 375 23.13 0.84 10.58
C VAL A 375 23.20 2.11 11.43
N ARG A 376 22.07 2.65 11.92
CA ARG A 376 22.07 3.81 12.82
C ARG A 376 22.85 3.58 14.12
N TYR A 377 23.01 2.33 14.57
CA TYR A 377 23.81 1.97 15.74
C TYR A 377 25.32 1.87 15.48
N ARG A 378 25.77 1.97 14.23
CA ARG A 378 27.20 2.00 13.93
C ARG A 378 27.83 3.31 14.39
N GLU A 379 29.04 3.21 14.93
CA GLU A 379 29.86 4.35 15.33
C GLU A 379 30.54 5.04 14.13
N GLN A 380 30.71 4.31 13.01
CA GLN A 380 31.37 4.77 11.77
C GLN A 380 30.50 4.57 10.54
#